data_AF-Q68EH1-F1
#
_entry.id   AF-Q68EH1-F1
#
_cell.length_a   1.000
_cell.length_b   1.000
_cell.length_c   1.000
_cell.angle_alpha   90.00
_cell.angle_beta   90.00
_cell.angle_gamma   90.00
#
_symmetry.space_group_name_H-M   'P 1'
#
loop_
_entity.id
_entity.type
_entity.pdbx_description
1 polymer ?
#
loop_
_entity_poly.entity_id
_entity_poly.type
_entity_poly.pdbx_seq_one_letter_code
_entity_poly.pdbx_strand_id
1 'polypeptide(L)'
;MANSDFLLQFQEFEDNQDFTQNTQESTTVTIDDPIKSRKQRNAAGTDFEGEEDDPLENSDKTKLLSGERKSAPFWTFEYYQTLFDVDTHQVKSRILGSVVPWPRRNFVEVYLRSNPDLYGPFWICATLVFAIAISGNISSFLRHHGQPKYKYVPDFGKVTMAATAIYSYALLVPLALWGFLTWRNRTIASLVSYSFMQIVCVYGYSLSIYIPAVIVWIIPSEGLRWCSIAVAMCLSGSVLVMTFWPAIREDKPRIIIAILSTIVILHVLLAVGCKACFFSTYETDPSADNNEPLKAGSTLSFTKAN
;
A
#
# COMPACT_ATOMS: atom_id res chain seq x y z
N MET A 1 15.41 28.93 37.96
CA MET A 1 16.49 29.48 37.10
C MET A 1 16.03 29.36 35.67
N ALA A 2 15.91 30.51 35.01
CA ALA A 2 15.24 30.74 33.75
C ALA A 2 16.15 30.45 32.55
N ASN A 3 15.54 30.04 31.44
CA ASN A 3 15.73 30.77 30.18
C ASN A 3 14.46 30.60 29.34
N SER A 4 13.66 31.65 29.27
CA SER A 4 12.39 31.73 28.56
C SER A 4 12.41 32.98 27.69
N ASP A 5 13.30 33.04 26.70
CA ASP A 5 13.47 34.20 25.82
C ASP A 5 13.79 33.79 24.36
N PHE A 6 12.92 33.00 23.73
CA PHE A 6 12.90 32.93 22.26
C PHE A 6 11.53 33.38 21.74
N LEU A 7 11.34 34.69 21.79
CA LEU A 7 10.19 35.41 21.26
C LEU A 7 10.43 35.62 19.75
N LEU A 8 9.80 34.80 18.91
CA LEU A 8 9.77 35.00 17.46
C LEU A 8 8.79 36.14 17.13
N GLN A 9 9.34 37.31 16.85
CA GLN A 9 8.61 38.47 16.39
C GLN A 9 8.50 38.38 14.85
N PHE A 10 7.31 38.05 14.33
CA PHE A 10 7.03 38.10 12.90
C PHE A 10 6.56 39.51 12.54
N GLN A 11 7.18 40.08 11.51
CA GLN A 11 6.88 41.42 10.99
C GLN A 11 5.65 41.34 10.07
N GLU A 12 4.54 41.96 10.48
CA GLU A 12 3.40 42.27 9.63
C GLU A 12 3.80 43.39 8.65
N PHE A 13 3.57 43.18 7.36
CA PHE A 13 3.69 44.23 6.35
C PHE A 13 2.29 44.72 5.97
N GLU A 14 2.10 46.04 6.02
CA GLU A 14 0.87 46.77 5.70
C GLU A 14 0.40 46.54 4.25
N ASP A 15 -0.90 46.25 4.11
CA ASP A 15 -1.68 46.39 2.88
C ASP A 15 -1.81 47.89 2.55
N ASN A 16 -1.18 48.34 1.46
CA ASN A 16 -1.49 49.63 0.85
C ASN A 16 -2.07 49.41 -0.55
N GLN A 17 -3.39 49.54 -0.60
CA GLN A 17 -4.16 49.88 -1.78
C GLN A 17 -3.75 51.26 -2.30
N ASP A 18 -3.16 51.33 -3.48
CA ASP A 18 -3.44 52.32 -4.53
C ASP A 18 -2.31 52.27 -5.55
N PHE A 19 -2.60 51.83 -6.78
CA PHE A 19 -2.01 52.40 -7.99
C PHE A 19 -2.78 51.84 -9.20
N THR A 20 -4.02 52.30 -9.35
CA THR A 20 -4.64 52.44 -10.67
C THR A 20 -3.87 53.51 -11.44
N GLN A 21 -3.20 53.15 -12.53
CA GLN A 21 -3.21 53.86 -13.81
C GLN A 21 -2.19 53.28 -14.80
N ASN A 22 -2.68 53.01 -16.01
CA ASN A 22 -1.96 53.01 -17.28
C ASN A 22 -0.84 51.97 -17.46
N THR A 23 -1.09 50.95 -18.31
CA THR A 23 -0.52 50.96 -19.68
C THR A 23 -1.18 49.85 -20.50
N GLN A 24 -1.57 50.28 -21.69
CA GLN A 24 -2.38 49.64 -22.71
C GLN A 24 -1.42 48.92 -23.67
N GLU A 25 -1.33 47.59 -23.64
CA GLU A 25 -0.73 46.83 -24.75
C GLU A 25 -1.58 45.62 -25.14
N SER A 26 -1.97 45.68 -26.41
CA SER A 26 -2.87 44.84 -27.18
C SER A 26 -2.30 43.45 -27.45
N THR A 27 -3.14 42.40 -27.40
CA THR A 27 -3.15 41.37 -28.45
C THR A 27 -4.56 40.78 -28.58
N THR A 28 -5.33 41.28 -29.54
CA THR A 28 -6.62 40.70 -29.98
C THR A 28 -6.34 39.64 -31.04
N VAL A 29 -6.84 38.42 -30.86
CA VAL A 29 -6.82 37.35 -31.89
C VAL A 29 -8.20 37.26 -32.51
N THR A 30 -8.34 37.76 -33.73
CA THR A 30 -9.53 37.63 -34.59
C THR A 30 -9.34 36.38 -35.47
N ILE A 31 -10.29 35.44 -35.45
CA ILE A 31 -10.35 34.33 -36.40
C ILE A 31 -11.58 34.55 -37.28
N ASP A 32 -11.33 34.89 -38.55
CA ASP A 32 -12.32 34.95 -39.63
C ASP A 32 -12.59 33.55 -40.19
N ASP A 33 -13.87 33.17 -40.28
CA ASP A 33 -14.37 31.99 -41.00
C ASP A 33 -14.63 32.32 -42.50
N PRO A 34 -14.42 31.36 -43.42
CA PRO A 34 -15.10 31.39 -44.71
C PRO A 34 -16.12 30.25 -44.86
N ILE A 35 -17.40 30.62 -44.86
CA ILE A 35 -18.54 29.79 -45.24
C ILE A 35 -18.44 29.37 -46.73
N LYS A 36 -18.50 28.06 -47.01
CA LYS A 36 -18.89 27.53 -48.34
C LYS A 36 -19.99 26.47 -48.23
N SER A 37 -21.21 26.96 -48.45
CA SER A 37 -22.32 26.33 -49.18
C SER A 37 -22.29 24.81 -49.46
N ARG A 38 -23.24 24.07 -48.86
CA ARG A 38 -23.94 22.99 -49.56
C ARG A 38 -25.38 22.83 -49.04
N LYS A 39 -26.31 23.28 -49.87
CA LYS A 39 -27.77 23.23 -49.70
C LYS A 39 -28.26 21.84 -50.11
N GLN A 40 -28.87 21.08 -49.21
CA GLN A 40 -29.72 19.95 -49.58
C GLN A 40 -31.00 19.97 -48.73
N ARG A 41 -32.11 20.00 -49.46
CA ARG A 41 -33.50 20.26 -49.08
C ARG A 41 -34.14 18.97 -48.53
N ASN A 42 -35.07 19.08 -47.58
CA ASN A 42 -36.30 18.28 -47.36
C ASN A 42 -36.79 18.53 -45.91
N ALA A 43 -37.79 19.37 -45.66
CA ALA A 43 -39.24 19.14 -45.75
C ALA A 43 -39.86 18.56 -44.46
N ALA A 44 -40.61 19.42 -43.75
CA ALA A 44 -41.81 19.16 -42.91
C ALA A 44 -41.76 20.03 -41.64
N GLY A 45 -42.63 21.05 -41.59
CA GLY A 45 -42.80 21.92 -40.42
C GLY A 45 -43.71 21.30 -39.35
N THR A 46 -43.63 21.83 -38.14
CA THR A 46 -44.72 22.55 -37.43
C THR A 46 -44.16 22.97 -36.06
N ASP A 47 -44.26 24.27 -35.78
CA ASP A 47 -43.83 24.96 -34.57
C ASP A 47 -44.59 24.50 -33.32
N PHE A 48 -43.91 24.48 -32.16
CA PHE A 48 -44.48 24.90 -30.87
C PHE A 48 -43.37 25.47 -29.97
N GLU A 49 -43.64 26.70 -29.54
CA GLU A 49 -43.03 27.55 -28.51
C GLU A 49 -42.74 26.77 -27.21
N GLY A 50 -41.81 27.08 -26.32
CA GLY A 50 -40.92 28.21 -26.09
C GLY A 50 -40.51 28.13 -24.62
N GLU A 51 -39.23 28.23 -24.29
CA GLU A 51 -38.74 28.78 -23.01
C GLU A 51 -37.25 29.11 -23.18
N GLU A 52 -36.94 30.39 -23.00
CA GLU A 52 -35.62 30.99 -23.17
C GLU A 52 -34.81 30.76 -21.88
N ASP A 53 -33.85 29.83 -21.90
CA ASP A 53 -32.83 29.72 -20.85
C ASP A 53 -31.49 30.25 -21.35
N ASP A 54 -31.00 31.24 -20.62
CA ASP A 54 -29.79 32.04 -20.84
C ASP A 54 -28.51 31.17 -20.99
N PRO A 55 -27.74 31.25 -22.10
CA PRO A 55 -26.57 30.41 -22.33
C PRO A 55 -25.38 30.69 -21.40
N LEU A 56 -25.44 31.73 -20.57
CA LEU A 56 -24.28 32.23 -19.82
C LEU A 56 -23.98 31.46 -18.52
N GLU A 57 -24.94 30.71 -17.95
CA GLU A 57 -24.72 30.01 -16.68
C GLU A 57 -24.03 28.63 -16.83
N ASN A 58 -23.99 28.08 -18.03
CA ASN A 58 -23.33 26.79 -18.29
C ASN A 58 -21.82 26.96 -18.57
N SER A 59 -21.37 28.17 -18.92
CA SER A 59 -19.97 28.50 -19.22
C SER A 59 -19.07 28.43 -17.98
N ASP A 60 -19.57 28.85 -16.83
CA ASP A 60 -18.79 28.83 -15.58
C ASP A 60 -18.68 27.42 -14.99
N LYS A 61 -19.74 26.60 -15.14
CA LYS A 61 -19.68 25.16 -14.78
C LYS A 61 -18.80 24.36 -15.74
N THR A 62 -18.76 24.72 -17.03
CA THR A 62 -17.85 24.06 -17.99
C THR A 62 -16.40 24.50 -17.84
N LYS A 63 -16.10 25.72 -17.38
CA LYS A 63 -14.72 26.15 -17.06
C LYS A 63 -14.13 25.52 -15.80
N LEU A 64 -14.94 25.23 -14.79
CA LEU A 64 -14.49 24.50 -13.60
C LEU A 64 -14.28 22.99 -13.85
N LEU A 65 -14.94 22.44 -14.89
CA LEU A 65 -14.77 21.05 -15.32
C LEU A 65 -13.67 20.88 -16.40
N SER A 66 -13.30 21.94 -17.11
CA SER A 66 -12.18 21.93 -18.08
C SER A 66 -10.82 22.22 -17.46
N GLY A 67 -10.75 22.41 -16.14
CA GLY A 67 -9.57 22.17 -15.33
C GLY A 67 -9.26 20.67 -15.17
N GLU A 68 -9.44 19.87 -16.23
CA GLU A 68 -8.92 18.51 -16.33
C GLU A 68 -7.42 18.62 -16.11
N ARG A 69 -6.98 18.38 -14.85
CA ARG A 69 -5.60 18.50 -14.42
C ARG A 69 -4.76 17.80 -15.48
N LYS A 70 -4.03 18.58 -16.30
CA LYS A 70 -3.08 18.02 -17.27
C LYS A 70 -2.23 17.05 -16.47
N SER A 71 -2.42 15.75 -16.72
CA SER A 71 -1.79 14.70 -15.91
C SER A 71 -0.31 15.00 -15.85
N ALA A 72 0.18 15.37 -14.67
CA ALA A 72 1.55 15.76 -14.51
C ALA A 72 2.44 14.59 -14.97
N PRO A 73 3.55 14.85 -15.69
CA PRO A 73 4.44 13.79 -16.12
C PRO A 73 4.91 12.96 -14.91
N PHE A 74 5.05 11.65 -15.03
CA PHE A 74 5.32 10.76 -13.89
C PHE A 74 6.66 11.01 -13.16
N TRP A 75 7.56 11.80 -13.76
CA TRP A 75 8.82 12.25 -13.17
C TRP A 75 8.68 13.51 -12.31
N THR A 76 7.51 14.17 -12.35
CA THR A 76 7.25 15.36 -11.55
C THR A 76 6.79 15.00 -10.16
N PHE A 77 7.14 15.85 -9.19
CA PHE A 77 6.64 15.72 -7.82
C PHE A 77 5.11 15.80 -7.76
N GLU A 78 4.52 16.67 -8.58
CA GLU A 78 3.06 16.86 -8.70
C GLU A 78 2.32 15.55 -9.00
N TYR A 79 2.88 14.70 -9.87
CA TYR A 79 2.31 13.37 -10.13
C TYR A 79 2.21 12.54 -8.84
N TYR A 80 3.27 12.48 -8.04
CA TYR A 80 3.25 11.72 -6.79
C TYR A 80 2.41 12.40 -5.70
N GLN A 81 2.32 13.73 -5.66
CA GLN A 81 1.44 14.43 -4.72
C GLN A 81 -0.01 13.97 -4.85
N THR A 82 -0.50 13.74 -6.07
CA THR A 82 -1.86 13.21 -6.28
C THR A 82 -2.10 11.83 -5.66
N LEU A 83 -1.05 11.01 -5.51
CA LEU A 83 -1.14 9.68 -4.88
C LEU A 83 -1.18 9.76 -3.33
N PHE A 84 -0.89 10.92 -2.76
CA PHE A 84 -0.96 11.19 -1.32
C PHE A 84 -2.13 12.13 -0.96
N ASP A 85 -2.84 12.66 -1.95
CA ASP A 85 -4.04 13.48 -1.80
C ASP A 85 -5.26 12.58 -1.51
N VAL A 86 -5.37 12.10 -0.26
CA VAL A 86 -6.44 11.21 0.18
C VAL A 86 -7.10 11.65 1.47
N ASP A 87 -8.42 11.49 1.51
CA ASP A 87 -9.17 11.65 2.75
C ASP A 87 -9.10 10.39 3.62
N THR A 88 -9.17 10.58 4.94
CA THR A 88 -9.21 9.48 5.92
C THR A 88 -10.34 8.48 5.64
N HIS A 89 -11.51 8.95 5.18
CA HIS A 89 -12.64 8.08 4.83
C HIS A 89 -12.29 7.13 3.67
N GLN A 90 -11.54 7.61 2.68
CA GLN A 90 -11.13 6.79 1.53
C GLN A 90 -10.21 5.66 1.99
N VAL A 91 -9.19 5.96 2.78
CA VAL A 91 -8.26 4.96 3.33
C VAL A 91 -9.00 3.94 4.20
N LYS A 92 -9.90 4.41 5.09
CA LYS A 92 -10.71 3.52 5.93
C LYS A 92 -11.59 2.59 5.09
N SER A 93 -12.23 3.11 4.04
CA SER A 93 -13.07 2.30 3.14
C SER A 93 -12.25 1.24 2.39
N ARG A 94 -11.02 1.56 1.99
CA ARG A 94 -10.08 0.66 1.32
C ARG A 94 -9.59 -0.44 2.26
N ILE A 95 -9.24 -0.10 3.51
CA ILE A 95 -8.88 -1.09 4.54
C ILE A 95 -10.07 -2.02 4.83
N LEU A 96 -11.28 -1.47 5.01
CA LEU A 96 -12.45 -2.30 5.30
C LEU A 96 -12.78 -3.23 4.12
N GLY A 97 -12.66 -2.70 2.90
CA GLY A 97 -12.84 -3.47 1.66
C GLY A 97 -11.77 -4.54 1.44
N SER A 98 -10.56 -4.38 1.99
CA SER A 98 -9.53 -5.41 1.95
C SER A 98 -9.68 -6.44 3.08
N VAL A 99 -10.35 -6.12 4.17
CA VAL A 99 -10.62 -7.11 5.24
C VAL A 99 -11.84 -7.99 4.90
N VAL A 100 -12.84 -7.42 4.22
CA VAL A 100 -14.09 -8.12 3.88
C VAL A 100 -14.19 -8.32 2.36
N PRO A 101 -13.74 -9.47 1.83
CA PRO A 101 -13.80 -9.77 0.40
C PRO A 101 -15.25 -10.02 -0.03
N TRP A 102 -15.96 -8.97 -0.46
CA TRP A 102 -17.30 -9.14 -1.03
C TRP A 102 -17.23 -9.58 -2.50
N PRO A 103 -17.70 -10.80 -2.85
CA PRO A 103 -17.46 -11.42 -4.15
C PRO A 103 -18.11 -10.71 -5.36
N ARG A 104 -18.95 -9.70 -5.13
CA ARG A 104 -19.63 -8.94 -6.20
C ARG A 104 -19.03 -7.56 -6.47
N ARG A 105 -17.97 -7.18 -5.77
CA ARG A 105 -17.36 -5.84 -5.87
C ARG A 105 -15.87 -5.97 -6.13
N ASN A 106 -15.43 -5.70 -7.36
CA ASN A 106 -14.02 -5.67 -7.69
C ASN A 106 -13.36 -4.52 -6.92
N PHE A 107 -12.33 -4.80 -6.12
CA PHE A 107 -11.68 -3.79 -5.28
C PHE A 107 -11.16 -2.61 -6.10
N VAL A 108 -10.51 -2.89 -7.23
CA VAL A 108 -9.98 -1.84 -8.11
C VAL A 108 -11.08 -1.00 -8.72
N GLU A 109 -12.17 -1.62 -9.17
CA GLU A 109 -13.27 -0.90 -9.80
C GLU A 109 -14.03 -0.02 -8.81
N VAL A 110 -14.29 -0.55 -7.60
CA VAL A 110 -15.11 0.12 -6.60
C VAL A 110 -14.34 1.18 -5.83
N TYR A 111 -13.08 0.91 -5.47
CA TYR A 111 -12.33 1.79 -4.57
C TYR A 111 -11.21 2.57 -5.26
N LEU A 112 -10.75 2.12 -6.43
CA LEU A 112 -9.47 2.57 -7.00
C LEU A 112 -9.59 3.24 -8.36
N ARG A 113 -10.71 3.07 -9.07
CA ARG A 113 -10.93 3.63 -10.41
C ARG A 113 -10.93 5.16 -10.40
N SER A 114 -11.22 5.79 -9.26
CA SER A 114 -11.26 7.25 -9.18
C SER A 114 -9.92 7.90 -8.83
N ASN A 115 -9.04 7.28 -8.01
CA ASN A 115 -7.72 7.81 -7.61
C ASN A 115 -6.89 6.72 -6.88
N PRO A 116 -5.87 6.07 -7.49
CA PRO A 116 -4.98 5.19 -6.75
C PRO A 116 -4.21 5.98 -5.69
N ASP A 117 -3.97 5.39 -4.52
CA ASP A 117 -3.21 6.04 -3.45
C ASP A 117 -2.01 5.23 -3.01
N LEU A 118 -0.97 5.92 -2.58
CA LEU A 118 0.22 5.34 -1.94
C LEU A 118 0.27 5.64 -0.44
N TYR A 119 -0.49 6.63 0.04
CA TYR A 119 -0.53 6.99 1.46
C TYR A 119 -0.95 5.80 2.34
N GLY A 120 -2.06 5.13 2.03
CA GLY A 120 -2.54 3.98 2.77
C GLY A 120 -1.54 2.81 2.75
N PRO A 121 -1.15 2.30 1.58
CA PRO A 121 -0.13 1.26 1.43
C PRO A 121 1.18 1.55 2.19
N PHE A 122 1.69 2.78 2.10
CA PHE A 122 2.92 3.18 2.79
C PHE A 122 2.78 3.03 4.31
N TRP A 123 1.72 3.59 4.89
CA TRP A 123 1.50 3.55 6.34
C TRP A 123 1.10 2.17 6.85
N ILE A 124 0.36 1.38 6.06
CA ILE A 124 0.04 -0.02 6.38
C ILE A 124 1.33 -0.84 6.47
N CYS A 125 2.22 -0.72 5.48
CA CYS A 125 3.52 -1.39 5.48
C CYS A 125 4.37 -0.96 6.68
N ALA A 126 4.48 0.35 6.96
CA ALA A 126 5.22 0.86 8.11
C ALA A 126 4.66 0.31 9.44
N THR A 127 3.33 0.34 9.62
CA THR A 127 2.66 -0.19 10.80
C THR A 127 2.90 -1.68 10.96
N LEU A 128 2.81 -2.44 9.87
CA LEU A 128 3.05 -3.87 9.87
C LEU A 128 4.50 -4.21 10.25
N VAL A 129 5.48 -3.45 9.75
CA VAL A 129 6.90 -3.61 10.10
C VAL A 129 7.11 -3.44 11.61
N PHE A 130 6.60 -2.36 12.19
CA PHE A 130 6.69 -2.13 13.63
C PHE A 130 5.92 -3.19 14.43
N ALA A 131 4.72 -3.57 13.98
CA ALA A 131 3.92 -4.61 14.64
C ALA A 131 4.65 -5.96 14.65
N ILE A 132 5.25 -6.39 13.53
CA ILE A 132 6.05 -7.62 13.45
C ILE A 132 7.25 -7.54 14.41
N ALA A 133 8.00 -6.45 14.38
CA ALA A 133 9.21 -6.31 15.20
C ALA A 133 8.90 -6.28 16.70
N ILE A 134 7.87 -5.52 17.11
CA ILE A 134 7.43 -5.42 18.49
C ILE A 134 6.83 -6.75 18.94
N SER A 135 5.89 -7.33 18.18
CA SER A 135 5.27 -8.62 18.52
C SER A 135 6.29 -9.76 18.60
N GLY A 136 7.28 -9.79 17.70
CA GLY A 136 8.35 -10.79 17.72
C GLY A 136 9.23 -10.66 18.97
N ASN A 137 9.59 -9.42 19.36
CA ASN A 137 10.33 -9.15 20.59
C ASN A 137 9.52 -9.54 21.85
N ILE A 138 8.23 -9.20 21.92
CA ILE A 138 7.35 -9.57 23.05
C ILE A 138 7.16 -11.08 23.11
N SER A 139 6.90 -11.76 21.99
CA SER A 139 6.80 -13.22 21.93
C SER A 139 8.08 -13.90 22.42
N SER A 140 9.25 -13.40 22.02
CA SER A 140 10.54 -13.91 22.51
C SER A 140 10.68 -13.72 24.02
N PHE A 141 10.33 -12.53 24.54
CA PHE A 141 10.35 -12.25 25.98
C PHE A 141 9.41 -13.21 26.75
N LEU A 142 8.16 -13.36 26.31
CA LEU A 142 7.17 -14.23 26.97
C LEU A 142 7.58 -15.70 26.99
N ARG A 143 8.28 -16.18 25.95
CA ARG A 143 8.74 -17.58 25.88
C ARG A 143 9.91 -17.89 26.82
N HIS A 144 10.77 -16.92 27.10
CA HIS A 144 11.94 -17.11 27.98
C HIS A 144 11.72 -16.54 29.39
N HIS A 145 10.58 -15.88 29.63
CA HIS A 145 10.22 -15.33 30.94
C HIS A 145 10.26 -16.43 32.01
N GLY A 146 11.04 -16.20 33.07
CA GLY A 146 11.22 -17.16 34.18
C GLY A 146 12.47 -18.05 34.06
N GLN A 147 13.23 -17.99 32.96
CA GLN A 147 14.51 -18.71 32.87
C GLN A 147 15.62 -17.94 33.61
N PRO A 148 16.36 -18.59 34.53
CA PRO A 148 17.33 -17.89 35.40
C PRO A 148 18.54 -17.31 34.65
N LYS A 149 18.82 -17.80 33.44
CA LYS A 149 19.94 -17.32 32.60
C LYS A 149 19.51 -16.32 31.52
N TYR A 150 18.22 -15.99 31.42
CA TYR A 150 17.72 -15.15 30.33
C TYR A 150 17.81 -13.66 30.70
N LYS A 151 18.73 -12.94 30.05
CA LYS A 151 18.77 -11.47 30.07
C LYS A 151 18.07 -10.94 28.83
N TYR A 152 16.93 -10.29 29.01
CA TYR A 152 16.19 -9.67 27.92
C TYR A 152 17.01 -8.54 27.27
N VAL A 153 17.20 -8.62 25.97
CA VAL A 153 17.76 -7.57 25.13
C VAL A 153 16.85 -7.43 23.90
N PRO A 154 16.21 -6.27 23.68
CA PRO A 154 15.45 -6.02 22.47
C PRO A 154 16.34 -6.15 21.23
N ASP A 155 15.87 -6.90 20.24
CA ASP A 155 16.55 -7.05 18.98
C ASP A 155 15.98 -6.06 17.96
N PHE A 156 16.72 -4.96 17.76
CA PHE A 156 16.38 -3.91 16.80
C PHE A 156 16.59 -4.36 15.34
N GLY A 157 17.39 -5.40 15.09
CA GLY A 157 17.60 -5.96 13.76
C GLY A 157 16.30 -6.52 13.15
N LYS A 158 15.34 -6.92 14.01
CA LYS A 158 13.99 -7.31 13.58
C LYS A 158 13.27 -6.21 12.79
N VAL A 159 13.49 -4.93 13.12
CA VAL A 159 12.85 -3.82 12.38
C VAL A 159 13.37 -3.77 10.96
N THR A 160 14.68 -3.82 10.75
CA THR A 160 15.32 -3.79 9.42
C THR A 160 14.97 -5.03 8.60
N MET A 161 14.94 -6.21 9.22
CA MET A 161 14.54 -7.44 8.55
C MET A 161 13.07 -7.40 8.14
N ALA A 162 12.18 -6.92 9.01
CA ALA A 162 10.76 -6.79 8.69
C ALA A 162 10.55 -5.73 7.60
N ALA A 163 11.23 -4.59 7.68
CA ALA A 163 11.19 -3.55 6.66
C ALA A 163 11.58 -4.09 5.30
N THR A 164 12.72 -4.79 5.22
CA THR A 164 13.19 -5.43 3.99
C THR A 164 12.16 -6.42 3.45
N ALA A 165 11.62 -7.30 4.28
CA ALA A 165 10.65 -8.31 3.87
C ALA A 165 9.33 -7.69 3.36
N ILE A 166 8.73 -6.77 4.13
CA ILE A 166 7.42 -6.18 3.81
C ILE A 166 7.51 -5.24 2.60
N TYR A 167 8.50 -4.35 2.55
CA TYR A 167 8.62 -3.41 1.43
C TYR A 167 9.08 -4.10 0.14
N SER A 168 9.97 -5.10 0.22
CA SER A 168 10.32 -5.88 -0.98
C SER A 168 9.11 -6.63 -1.52
N TYR A 169 8.28 -7.22 -0.64
CA TYR A 169 7.03 -7.85 -1.04
C TYR A 169 6.07 -6.84 -1.68
N ALA A 170 5.83 -5.70 -1.03
CA ALA A 170 4.89 -4.68 -1.48
C ALA A 170 5.30 -3.95 -2.77
N LEU A 171 6.56 -4.06 -3.21
CA LEU A 171 7.05 -3.42 -4.43
C LEU A 171 7.38 -4.44 -5.52
N LEU A 172 8.18 -5.47 -5.21
CA LEU A 172 8.66 -6.43 -6.21
C LEU A 172 7.53 -7.32 -6.74
N VAL A 173 6.59 -7.72 -5.88
CA VAL A 173 5.47 -8.56 -6.32
C VAL A 173 4.53 -7.78 -7.24
N PRO A 174 4.06 -6.57 -6.89
CA PRO A 174 3.33 -5.71 -7.81
C PRO A 174 4.08 -5.39 -9.10
N LEU A 175 5.40 -5.15 -9.03
CA LEU A 175 6.22 -4.87 -10.21
C LEU A 175 6.28 -6.06 -11.16
N ALA A 176 6.54 -7.26 -10.63
CA ALA A 176 6.56 -8.48 -11.41
C ALA A 176 5.19 -8.79 -12.04
N LEU A 177 4.11 -8.65 -11.25
CA LEU A 177 2.74 -8.84 -11.75
C LEU A 177 2.38 -7.79 -12.81
N TRP A 178 2.72 -6.52 -12.59
CA TRP A 178 2.49 -5.44 -13.55
C TRP A 178 3.26 -5.68 -14.86
N GLY A 179 4.53 -6.07 -14.78
CA GLY A 179 5.34 -6.42 -15.95
C GLY A 179 4.73 -7.59 -16.73
N PHE A 180 4.29 -8.63 -16.01
CA PHE A 180 3.62 -9.78 -16.60
C PHE A 180 2.30 -9.39 -17.28
N LEU A 181 1.41 -8.67 -16.58
CA LEU A 181 0.12 -8.23 -17.11
C LEU A 181 0.28 -7.28 -18.30
N THR A 182 1.25 -6.37 -18.25
CA THR A 182 1.55 -5.43 -19.35
C THR A 182 2.03 -6.18 -20.59
N TRP A 183 2.92 -7.17 -20.41
CA TRP A 183 3.37 -8.03 -21.51
C TRP A 183 2.21 -8.84 -22.11
N ARG A 184 1.30 -9.35 -21.26
CA ARG A 184 0.10 -10.08 -21.69
C ARG A 184 -0.90 -9.19 -22.42
N ASN A 185 -1.18 -7.99 -21.93
CA ASN A 185 -2.11 -7.03 -22.54
C ASN A 185 -1.66 -6.57 -23.94
N ARG A 186 -0.35 -6.62 -24.23
CA ARG A 186 0.17 -6.39 -25.59
C ARG A 186 -0.12 -7.55 -26.55
N THR A 187 -0.29 -8.76 -26.01
CA THR A 187 -0.50 -9.99 -26.80
C THR A 187 -1.98 -10.32 -26.96
N ILE A 188 -2.77 -10.08 -25.92
CA ILE A 188 -4.21 -10.30 -25.87
C ILE A 188 -4.84 -8.98 -25.49
N ALA A 189 -5.80 -8.51 -26.27
CA ALA A 189 -6.59 -7.33 -25.94
C ALA A 189 -7.43 -7.61 -24.68
N SER A 190 -6.81 -7.48 -23.51
CA SER A 190 -7.49 -7.55 -22.23
C SER A 190 -8.38 -6.32 -22.08
N LEU A 191 -9.63 -6.54 -21.68
CA LEU A 191 -10.59 -5.46 -21.43
C LEU A 191 -10.19 -4.58 -20.23
N VAL A 192 -9.30 -5.07 -19.36
CA VAL A 192 -8.91 -4.39 -18.12
C VAL A 192 -7.40 -4.21 -18.06
N SER A 193 -6.95 -2.95 -18.07
CA SER A 193 -5.56 -2.59 -17.83
C SER A 193 -5.44 -1.95 -16.45
N TYR A 194 -4.54 -2.48 -15.63
CA TYR A 194 -4.22 -1.92 -14.32
C TYR A 194 -2.92 -1.12 -14.38
N SER A 195 -2.93 0.09 -13.82
CA SER A 195 -1.71 0.86 -13.60
C SER A 195 -0.84 0.18 -12.54
N PHE A 196 0.49 0.34 -12.62
CA PHE A 196 1.41 -0.13 -11.59
C PHE A 196 0.99 0.36 -10.19
N MET A 197 0.60 1.64 -10.08
CA MET A 197 0.16 2.22 -8.81
C MET A 197 -1.12 1.57 -8.28
N GLN A 198 -2.03 1.14 -9.16
CA GLN A 198 -3.24 0.41 -8.74
C GLN A 198 -2.86 -0.96 -8.14
N ILE A 199 -1.92 -1.66 -8.76
CA ILE A 199 -1.47 -2.98 -8.27
C ILE A 199 -0.76 -2.83 -6.92
N VAL A 200 0.19 -1.88 -6.80
CA VAL A 200 0.88 -1.58 -5.52
C VAL A 200 -0.12 -1.26 -4.42
N CYS A 201 -1.11 -0.43 -4.75
CA CYS A 201 -2.15 -0.03 -3.82
C CYS A 201 -2.95 -1.23 -3.29
N VAL A 202 -3.44 -2.10 -4.18
CA VAL A 202 -4.19 -3.31 -3.78
C VAL A 202 -3.36 -4.22 -2.87
N TYR A 203 -2.10 -4.48 -3.24
CA TYR A 203 -1.20 -5.30 -2.43
C TYR A 203 -0.91 -4.66 -1.06
N GLY A 204 -0.72 -3.34 -1.01
CA GLY A 204 -0.54 -2.62 0.25
C GLY A 204 -1.76 -2.73 1.17
N TYR A 205 -2.97 -2.57 0.63
CA TYR A 205 -4.20 -2.69 1.41
C TYR A 205 -4.47 -4.12 1.87
N SER A 206 -4.13 -5.15 1.08
CA SER A 206 -4.31 -6.54 1.49
C SER A 206 -3.41 -6.92 2.68
N LEU A 207 -2.25 -6.26 2.83
CA LEU A 207 -1.35 -6.46 3.97
C LEU A 207 -1.92 -5.98 5.33
N SER A 208 -2.93 -5.11 5.33
CA SER A 208 -3.54 -4.63 6.59
C SER A 208 -4.09 -5.75 7.47
N ILE A 209 -4.54 -6.86 6.85
CA ILE A 209 -5.03 -8.07 7.55
C ILE A 209 -3.95 -8.70 8.43
N TYR A 210 -2.67 -8.56 8.06
CA TYR A 210 -1.57 -9.11 8.85
C TYR A 210 -1.30 -8.33 10.13
N ILE A 211 -1.70 -7.06 10.23
CA ILE A 211 -1.49 -6.24 11.44
C ILE A 211 -2.16 -6.87 12.68
N PRO A 212 -3.48 -7.16 12.70
CA PRO A 212 -4.08 -7.86 13.83
C PRO A 212 -3.55 -9.30 13.97
N ALA A 213 -3.20 -9.98 12.88
CA ALA A 213 -2.66 -11.33 12.93
C ALA A 213 -1.32 -11.40 13.70
N VAL A 214 -0.37 -10.50 13.43
CA VAL A 214 0.93 -10.49 14.10
C VAL A 214 0.82 -10.11 15.59
N ILE A 215 -0.21 -9.35 15.98
CA ILE A 215 -0.51 -9.09 17.39
C ILE A 215 -1.00 -10.37 18.07
N VAL A 216 -1.88 -11.15 17.41
CA VAL A 216 -2.33 -12.46 17.91
C VAL A 216 -1.15 -13.43 18.09
N TRP A 217 -0.11 -13.34 17.25
CA TRP A 217 1.08 -14.21 17.33
C TRP A 217 1.98 -13.96 18.55
N ILE A 218 1.75 -12.87 19.30
CA ILE A 218 2.44 -12.60 20.58
C ILE A 218 2.24 -13.77 21.54
N ILE A 219 1.04 -14.36 21.57
CA ILE A 219 0.72 -15.49 22.44
C ILE A 219 1.55 -16.70 22.00
N PRO A 220 2.31 -17.36 22.90
CA PRO A 220 3.14 -18.51 22.58
C PRO A 220 2.33 -19.81 22.41
N SER A 221 1.24 -19.76 21.63
CA SER A 221 0.42 -20.91 21.28
C SER A 221 0.58 -21.23 19.80
N GLU A 222 1.13 -22.41 19.51
CA GLU A 222 1.43 -22.82 18.13
C GLU A 222 0.15 -23.02 17.29
N GLY A 223 -0.91 -23.60 17.90
CA GLY A 223 -2.20 -23.76 17.23
C GLY A 223 -2.84 -22.43 16.84
N LEU A 224 -2.80 -21.44 17.74
CA LEU A 224 -3.34 -20.10 17.48
C LEU A 224 -2.57 -19.40 16.36
N ARG A 225 -1.24 -19.53 16.32
CA ARG A 225 -0.39 -18.97 15.26
C ARG A 225 -0.73 -19.56 13.90
N TRP A 226 -0.80 -20.89 13.77
CA TRP A 226 -1.16 -21.53 12.51
C TRP A 226 -2.58 -21.18 12.05
N CYS A 227 -3.55 -21.16 12.97
CA CYS A 227 -4.91 -20.75 12.65
C CYS A 227 -4.95 -19.29 12.14
N SER A 228 -4.26 -18.38 12.83
CA SER A 228 -4.17 -16.97 12.44
C SER A 228 -3.46 -16.77 11.10
N ILE A 229 -2.36 -17.51 10.85
CA ILE A 229 -1.66 -17.53 9.56
C ILE A 229 -2.61 -17.95 8.44
N ALA A 230 -3.32 -19.06 8.63
CA ALA A 230 -4.26 -19.56 7.62
C ALA A 230 -5.37 -18.55 7.32
N VAL A 231 -5.98 -17.96 8.36
CA VAL A 231 -7.03 -16.94 8.20
C VAL A 231 -6.50 -15.70 7.48
N ALA A 232 -5.34 -15.18 7.89
CA ALA A 232 -4.75 -13.98 7.28
C ALA A 232 -4.39 -14.21 5.80
N MET A 233 -3.80 -15.38 5.49
CA MET A 233 -3.49 -15.77 4.12
C MET A 233 -4.74 -15.94 3.26
N CYS A 234 -5.79 -16.58 3.78
CA CYS A 234 -7.04 -16.76 3.05
C CYS A 234 -7.72 -15.42 2.77
N LEU A 235 -7.82 -14.54 3.76
CA LEU A 235 -8.44 -13.22 3.59
C LEU A 235 -7.62 -12.36 2.60
N SER A 236 -6.31 -12.20 2.82
CA SER A 236 -5.45 -11.38 1.94
C SER A 236 -5.40 -11.95 0.53
N GLY A 237 -5.23 -13.27 0.40
CA GLY A 237 -5.23 -13.95 -0.88
C GLY A 237 -6.56 -13.80 -1.61
N SER A 238 -7.70 -13.94 -0.92
CA SER A 238 -9.02 -13.79 -1.54
C SER A 238 -9.26 -12.40 -2.12
N VAL A 239 -8.79 -11.34 -1.45
CA VAL A 239 -8.89 -9.95 -1.94
C VAL A 239 -8.14 -9.80 -3.25
N LEU A 240 -6.92 -10.32 -3.32
CA LEU A 240 -6.09 -10.23 -4.52
C LEU A 240 -6.66 -11.07 -5.65
N VAL A 241 -7.10 -12.30 -5.37
CA VAL A 241 -7.73 -13.16 -6.36
C VAL A 241 -8.98 -12.50 -6.92
N MET A 242 -9.89 -12.01 -6.07
CA MET A 242 -11.10 -11.30 -6.52
C MET A 242 -10.76 -10.05 -7.34
N THR A 243 -9.69 -9.34 -6.96
CA THR A 243 -9.27 -8.12 -7.66
C THR A 243 -8.69 -8.39 -9.04
N PHE A 244 -7.83 -9.40 -9.17
CA PHE A 244 -7.17 -9.73 -10.44
C PHE A 244 -7.97 -10.71 -11.31
N TRP A 245 -8.99 -11.37 -10.75
CA TRP A 245 -9.84 -12.32 -11.47
C TRP A 245 -10.38 -11.76 -12.79
N PRO A 246 -10.95 -10.54 -12.87
CA PRO A 246 -11.45 -9.98 -14.13
C PRO A 246 -10.38 -9.80 -15.20
N ALA A 247 -9.12 -9.54 -14.80
CA ALA A 247 -8.02 -9.32 -15.74
C ALA A 247 -7.46 -10.63 -16.31
N ILE A 248 -7.62 -11.74 -15.59
CA ILE A 248 -7.04 -13.04 -15.99
C ILE A 248 -8.09 -14.06 -16.44
N ARG A 249 -9.40 -13.84 -16.22
CA ARG A 249 -10.44 -14.84 -16.50
C ARG A 249 -10.53 -15.28 -17.96
N GLU A 250 -10.14 -14.41 -18.90
CA GLU A 250 -10.16 -14.69 -20.34
C GLU A 250 -8.87 -15.41 -20.82
N ASP A 251 -7.90 -15.60 -19.93
CA ASP A 251 -6.66 -16.30 -20.25
C ASP A 251 -6.83 -17.83 -20.30
N LYS A 252 -5.86 -18.50 -20.93
CA LYS A 252 -5.77 -19.96 -20.91
C LYS A 252 -5.68 -20.46 -19.46
N PRO A 253 -6.30 -21.61 -19.12
CA PRO A 253 -6.35 -22.12 -17.74
C PRO A 253 -4.95 -22.31 -17.12
N ARG A 254 -3.95 -22.67 -17.93
CA ARG A 254 -2.55 -22.79 -17.48
C ARG A 254 -1.98 -21.47 -16.94
N ILE A 255 -2.33 -20.34 -17.56
CA ILE A 255 -1.86 -19.01 -17.16
C ILE A 255 -2.57 -18.57 -15.89
N ILE A 256 -3.90 -18.77 -15.83
CA ILE A 256 -4.70 -18.49 -14.62
C ILE A 256 -4.12 -19.27 -13.43
N ILE A 257 -3.89 -20.58 -13.59
CA ILE A 257 -3.29 -21.42 -12.56
C ILE A 257 -1.91 -20.92 -12.15
N ALA A 258 -1.07 -20.51 -13.11
CA ALA A 258 0.26 -19.98 -12.81
C ALA A 258 0.23 -18.66 -12.00
N ILE A 259 -0.68 -17.74 -12.33
CA ILE A 259 -0.82 -16.47 -11.61
C ILE A 259 -1.36 -16.72 -10.20
N LEU A 260 -2.42 -17.53 -10.08
CA LEU A 260 -3.03 -17.85 -8.79
C LEU A 260 -2.06 -18.63 -7.89
N SER A 261 -1.34 -19.62 -8.43
CA SER A 261 -0.34 -20.36 -7.66
C SER A 261 0.79 -19.45 -7.20
N THR A 262 1.25 -18.53 -8.04
CA THR A 262 2.27 -17.53 -7.68
C THR A 262 1.79 -16.63 -6.54
N ILE A 263 0.57 -16.10 -6.61
CA ILE A 263 -0.03 -15.28 -5.53
C ILE A 263 -0.06 -16.07 -4.22
N VAL A 264 -0.54 -17.33 -4.26
CA VAL A 264 -0.61 -18.21 -3.09
C VAL A 264 0.77 -18.51 -2.52
N ILE A 265 1.73 -18.91 -3.35
CA ILE A 265 3.11 -19.21 -2.93
C ILE A 265 3.74 -17.99 -2.26
N LEU A 266 3.59 -16.80 -2.84
CA LEU A 266 4.14 -15.57 -2.25
C LEU A 266 3.49 -15.22 -0.91
N HIS A 267 2.19 -15.47 -0.72
CA HIS A 267 1.53 -15.29 0.59
C HIS A 267 1.98 -16.32 1.62
N VAL A 268 2.17 -17.57 1.20
CA VAL A 268 2.74 -18.63 2.06
C VAL A 268 4.13 -18.19 2.50
N LEU A 269 4.99 -17.78 1.57
CA LEU A 269 6.34 -17.33 1.85
C LEU A 269 6.36 -16.12 2.79
N LEU A 270 5.49 -15.13 2.58
CA LEU A 270 5.38 -13.98 3.45
C LEU A 270 4.97 -14.38 4.87
N ALA A 271 3.90 -15.17 5.02
CA ALA A 271 3.35 -15.52 6.32
C ALA A 271 4.25 -16.50 7.10
N VAL A 272 4.69 -17.57 6.43
CA VAL A 272 5.59 -18.58 7.02
C VAL A 272 6.98 -17.98 7.25
N GLY A 273 7.47 -17.14 6.34
CA GLY A 273 8.73 -16.41 6.50
C GLY A 273 8.68 -15.47 7.70
N CYS A 274 7.61 -14.68 7.85
CA CYS A 274 7.45 -13.83 9.04
C CYS A 274 7.41 -14.67 10.33
N LYS A 275 6.65 -15.77 10.36
CA LYS A 275 6.61 -16.67 11.51
C LYS A 275 8.01 -17.22 11.83
N ALA A 276 8.72 -17.73 10.83
CA ALA A 276 10.04 -18.32 11.01
C ALA A 276 11.09 -17.30 11.45
N CYS A 277 11.15 -16.13 10.83
CA CYS A 277 12.15 -15.12 11.12
C CYS A 277 11.93 -14.37 12.44
N PHE A 278 10.67 -14.19 12.87
CA PHE A 278 10.35 -13.33 14.03
C PHE A 278 9.81 -14.07 15.25
N PHE A 279 9.21 -15.26 15.08
CA PHE A 279 8.50 -15.97 16.15
C PHE A 279 9.04 -17.36 16.47
N SER A 280 9.85 -17.95 15.57
CA SER A 280 10.61 -19.16 15.85
C SER A 280 11.91 -18.82 16.57
N THR A 281 12.21 -19.51 17.66
CA THR A 281 13.56 -19.46 18.25
C THR A 281 14.45 -20.28 17.35
N TYR A 282 15.22 -19.65 16.47
CA TYR A 282 16.50 -20.26 16.12
C TYR A 282 17.34 -20.15 17.39
N GLU A 283 17.56 -21.28 18.05
CA GLU A 283 18.60 -21.41 19.07
C GLU A 283 19.93 -21.12 18.38
N THR A 284 20.31 -19.85 18.28
CA THR A 284 21.72 -19.50 18.19
C THR A 284 22.26 -19.66 19.59
N ASP A 285 22.48 -20.91 20.00
CA ASP A 285 23.19 -21.23 21.23
C ASP A 285 24.67 -20.87 20.99
N PRO A 286 25.23 -19.81 21.60
CA PRO A 286 26.65 -19.47 21.45
C PRO A 286 27.53 -20.31 22.38
N SER A 287 27.01 -21.38 22.99
CA SER A 287 27.63 -22.05 24.15
C SER A 287 28.36 -23.35 23.84
N ALA A 288 28.57 -23.71 22.56
CA ALA A 288 29.27 -24.94 22.19
C ALA A 288 30.79 -24.77 21.98
N ASP A 289 31.36 -23.61 22.28
CA ASP A 289 32.80 -23.39 22.17
C ASP A 289 33.33 -22.60 23.37
N ASN A 290 34.38 -23.12 24.00
CA ASN A 290 35.18 -22.55 25.09
C ASN A 290 34.73 -22.83 26.54
N ASN A 291 35.54 -23.67 27.22
CA ASN A 291 35.94 -23.65 28.64
C ASN A 291 35.70 -24.98 29.39
N GLU A 292 36.54 -25.98 29.10
CA GLU A 292 36.84 -27.06 30.05
C GLU A 292 37.81 -26.52 31.12
N PRO A 293 37.47 -26.49 32.42
CA PRO A 293 38.44 -26.21 33.47
C PRO A 293 38.89 -27.52 34.12
N LEU A 294 40.20 -27.79 34.00
CA LEU A 294 40.95 -28.73 34.82
C LEU A 294 40.49 -28.67 36.29
N LYS A 295 39.95 -29.76 36.81
CA LYS A 295 39.86 -30.00 38.26
C LYS A 295 40.90 -31.04 38.67
N ALA A 296 42.08 -30.53 39.01
CA ALA A 296 43.04 -31.21 39.86
C ALA A 296 42.55 -31.17 41.32
N GLY A 297 42.70 -32.29 42.04
CA GLY A 297 42.85 -32.30 43.49
C GLY A 297 41.63 -32.74 44.32
N SER A 298 41.91 -33.67 45.24
CA SER A 298 41.02 -34.31 46.24
C SER A 298 40.08 -35.36 45.65
N THR A 299 40.17 -36.65 45.99
CA THR A 299 40.15 -37.15 47.36
C THR A 299 40.74 -38.56 47.41
N LEU A 300 41.77 -38.74 48.25
CA LEU A 300 42.22 -40.04 48.74
C LEU A 300 41.04 -40.73 49.47
N SER A 301 40.57 -41.85 48.96
CA SER A 301 39.90 -42.85 49.78
C SER A 301 40.27 -44.25 49.28
N PHE A 302 40.92 -44.97 50.19
CA PHE A 302 41.25 -46.39 50.14
C PHE A 302 40.04 -47.22 49.72
N THR A 303 40.16 -48.08 48.71
CA THR A 303 39.44 -49.35 48.68
C THR A 303 40.32 -50.41 48.01
N LYS A 304 40.59 -51.44 48.81
CA LYS A 304 41.40 -52.62 48.59
C LYS A 304 40.54 -53.69 47.91
N ALA A 305 40.98 -54.29 46.81
CA ALA A 305 40.57 -55.65 46.40
C ALA A 305 41.47 -56.19 45.27
N ASN A 306 42.14 -57.32 45.60
CA ASN A 306 42.95 -58.24 44.79
C ASN A 306 44.29 -57.76 44.23
#